data_AF-A0A7W6RIA9-F1
#
_entry.id   AF-A0A7W6RIA9-F1
#
_cell.length_a   1.000
_cell.length_b   1.000
_cell.length_c   1.000
_cell.angle_alpha   90.00
_cell.angle_beta   90.00
_cell.angle_gamma   90.00
#
_symmetry.space_group_name_H-M   'P 1'
#
loop_
_entity.id
_entity.type
_entity.pdbx_description
1 polymer ?
#
loop_
_entity_poly.entity_id
_entity_poly.type
_entity_poly.pdbx_seq_one_letter_code
_entity_poly.pdbx_strand_id
1 'polypeptide(L)' 'MLIERCVGPVDIGDKPLAQAMVEQYWMKDRERLLSCARRHLALRDYYADRDAGLGGKAVKK' A
#
# COMPACT_ATOMS: atom_id res chain seq x y z
N MET A 1 -11.18 13.73 9.38
CA MET A 1 -10.98 12.37 8.86
C MET A 1 -9.51 12.27 8.48
N LEU A 2 -8.64 11.95 9.45
CA LEU A 2 -7.21 11.75 9.18
C LEU A 2 -7.08 10.44 8.40
N ILE A 3 -6.26 10.45 7.34
CA ILE A 3 -5.94 9.28 6.55
C ILE A 3 -5.53 8.15 7.50
N GLU A 4 -6.30 7.05 7.52
CA GLU A 4 -5.96 5.89 8.33
C GLU A 4 -4.56 5.41 7.95
N ARG A 5 -3.68 5.29 8.95
CA ARG A 5 -2.33 4.78 8.72
C ARG A 5 -2.41 3.33 8.23
N CYS A 6 -1.46 2.95 7.39
CA CYS A 6 -1.30 1.56 7.00
C CYS A 6 -0.79 0.73 8.17
N VAL A 7 -1.34 -0.47 8.31
CA VAL A 7 -0.85 -1.45 9.28
C VAL A 7 0.53 -1.91 8.82
N GLY A 8 1.53 -1.76 9.68
CA GLY A 8 2.90 -2.18 9.41
C GLY A 8 3.09 -3.70 9.42
N PRO A 9 4.33 -4.19 9.32
CA PRO A 9 4.65 -5.62 9.40
C PRO A 9 4.16 -6.29 10.69
N VAL A 10 4.03 -7.61 10.68
CA VAL A 10 3.77 -8.40 11.88
C VAL A 10 4.96 -8.28 12.84
N ASP A 11 4.69 -8.03 14.11
CA ASP A 11 5.70 -8.12 15.16
C ASP A 11 6.00 -9.60 15.44
N ILE A 12 7.24 -10.01 15.17
CA ILE A 12 7.71 -11.39 15.32
C ILE A 12 8.50 -11.62 16.62
N GLY A 13 8.79 -10.56 17.38
CA GLY A 13 9.67 -10.61 18.55
C GLY A 13 11.07 -11.17 18.24
N ASP A 14 11.73 -11.71 19.27
CA ASP A 14 13.15 -12.12 19.20
C ASP A 14 13.36 -13.65 19.20
N LYS A 15 12.28 -14.43 19.04
CA LYS A 15 12.37 -15.90 19.13
C LYS A 15 12.68 -16.53 17.75
N PRO A 16 13.40 -17.67 17.72
CA PRO A 16 13.59 -18.42 16.49
C PRO A 16 12.25 -18.83 15.88
N LEU A 17 12.10 -18.64 14.58
CA LEU A 17 10.90 -19.01 13.85
C LEU A 17 11.12 -20.31 13.08
N ALA A 18 10.12 -21.18 13.11
CA ALA A 18 10.03 -22.29 12.17
C ALA A 18 9.70 -21.75 10.77
N GLN A 19 10.15 -22.44 9.72
CA GLN A 19 9.93 -22.05 8.33
C GLN A 19 8.45 -21.77 8.02
N ALA A 20 7.54 -22.63 8.50
CA ALA A 20 6.10 -22.45 8.31
C ALA A 20 5.57 -21.12 8.90
N MET A 21 6.13 -20.67 10.03
CA MET A 21 5.75 -19.39 10.63
C MET A 21 6.28 -18.21 9.83
N VAL A 22 7.51 -18.31 9.32
CA VAL A 22 8.10 -17.28 8.44
C VAL A 22 7.21 -17.08 7.20
N GLU A 23 6.80 -18.16 6.55
CA GLU A 23 5.94 -18.10 5.37
C GLU A 23 4.57 -17.49 5.69
N GLN A 24 3.99 -17.83 6.85
CA GLN A 24 2.72 -17.27 7.28
C GLN A 24 2.81 -15.75 7.53
N TYR A 25 3.87 -15.28 8.20
CA TYR A 25 4.06 -13.85 8.44
C TYR A 25 4.35 -13.09 7.15
N TRP A 26 5.15 -13.68 6.25
CA TRP A 26 5.39 -13.10 4.93
C TRP A 26 4.10 -12.89 4.14
N MET A 27 3.20 -13.88 4.11
CA MET A 27 1.90 -13.75 3.44
C MET A 27 1.06 -12.63 4.03
N LYS A 28 1.03 -12.53 5.36
CA LYS A 28 0.27 -11.50 6.09
C LYS A 28 0.80 -10.10 5.84
N ASP A 29 2.12 -9.93 5.81
CA ASP A 29 2.76 -8.66 5.48
C ASP A 29 2.45 -8.23 4.04
N ARG A 30 2.50 -9.18 3.10
CA ARG A 30 2.15 -8.94 1.70
C ARG A 30 0.69 -8.51 1.55
N GLU A 31 -0.23 -9.13 2.27
CA GLU A 31 -1.64 -8.75 2.29
C GLU A 31 -1.84 -7.31 2.82
N ARG A 32 -1.19 -6.96 3.93
CA ARG A 32 -1.22 -5.61 4.52
C ARG A 32 -0.72 -4.55 3.54
N LEU A 33 0.40 -4.82 2.87
CA LEU A 33 0.97 -3.95 1.83
C LEU A 33 -0.01 -3.72 0.68
N LEU A 34 -0.58 -4.79 0.14
CA LEU A 34 -1.52 -4.69 -0.98
C LEU A 34 -2.82 -3.96 -0.61
N SER A 35 -3.37 -4.24 0.57
CA SER A 35 -4.55 -3.54 1.09
C SER A 35 -4.29 -2.06 1.28
N CYS A 36 -3.16 -1.71 1.90
CA CYS A 36 -2.70 -0.33 2.05
C CYS A 36 -2.59 0.38 0.70
N ALA A 37 -1.86 -0.22 -0.26
CA ALA A 37 -1.67 0.36 -1.59
C ALA A 37 -3.01 0.64 -2.27
N ARG A 38 -3.93 -0.35 -2.28
CA ARG A 38 -5.27 -0.22 -2.88
C ARG A 38 -6.07 0.94 -2.30
N ARG A 39 -6.00 1.18 -0.99
CA ARG A 39 -6.69 2.32 -0.35
C ARG A 39 -6.15 3.67 -0.82
N HIS A 40 -4.87 3.76 -1.13
CA HIS A 40 -4.23 5.01 -1.55
C HIS A 40 -4.21 5.21 -3.07
N LEU A 41 -4.56 4.19 -3.87
CA LEU A 41 -4.58 4.28 -5.34
C LEU A 41 -5.53 5.39 -5.83
N ALA A 42 -6.76 5.46 -5.32
CA ALA A 42 -7.71 6.49 -5.75
C ALA A 42 -7.20 7.92 -5.52
N LEU A 43 -6.51 8.16 -4.40
CA LEU A 43 -5.91 9.46 -4.10
C LEU A 43 -4.72 9.75 -5.02
N ARG A 44 -3.85 8.75 -5.24
CA ARG A 44 -2.72 8.86 -6.18
C ARG A 44 -3.21 9.18 -7.59
N ASP A 45 -4.21 8.42 -8.06
CA ASP A 45 -4.77 8.54 -9.41
C ASP A 45 -5.43 9.90 -9.60
N TYR A 46 -6.20 10.38 -8.60
CA TYR A 46 -6.74 11.74 -8.61
C TYR A 46 -5.65 12.81 -8.80
N TYR A 47 -4.56 12.74 -8.04
CA TYR A 47 -3.47 13.71 -8.17
C TYR A 47 -2.71 13.56 -9.49
N ALA A 48 -2.51 12.33 -9.97
CA ALA A 48 -1.88 12.07 -11.27
C ALA A 48 -2.70 12.67 -12.43
N ASP A 49 -4.03 12.48 -12.42
CA ASP A 49 -4.94 13.03 -13.43
C ASP A 49 -4.98 14.57 -13.38
N ARG A 50 -5.07 15.14 -12.18
CA ARG A 50 -5.03 16.61 -11.98
C ARG A 50 -3.74 17.20 -12.53
N ASP A 51 -2.61 16.63 -12.14
CA ASP A 51 -1.29 17.17 -12.49
C ASP A 51 -0.99 16.97 -13.99
N ALA A 52 -1.50 15.91 -14.62
CA ALA A 52 -1.47 15.73 -16.07
C ALA A 52 -2.21 16.86 -16.81
N GLY A 53 -3.36 17.31 -16.28
CA GLY A 53 -4.12 18.44 -16.84
C GLY A 53 -3.42 19.79 -16.69
N LEU A 54 -2.63 19.97 -15.62
CA LEU A 54 -1.86 21.21 -15.37
C LEU A 54 -0.60 21.31 -16.23
N GLY A 55 -0.04 20.17 -16.68
CA GLY A 55 1.15 20.12 -17.54
C GLY A 55 0.93 20.51 -19.00
N GLY A 56 -0.28 20.93 -19.40
CA GLY A 56 -0.57 21.41 -20.75
C GLY A 56 -0.67 20.32 -21.83
N LYS A 57 -0.56 19.03 -21.49
CA LYS A 57 -0.95 17.95 -22.40
C LYS A 57 -2.45 17.78 -22.33
N ALA A 58 -3.16 18.29 -23.33
CA ALA A 58 -4.59 18.04 -23.49
C ALA A 58 -4.84 16.52 -23.43
N VAL A 59 -5.53 16.06 -22.39
CA VAL A 59 -6.09 14.71 -22.33
C VAL A 59 -7.13 14.65 -23.44
N LYS A 60 -6.79 14.02 -24.57
CA LYS A 60 -7.80 13.70 -25.57
C LYS A 60 -8.73 12.67 -24.95
N LYS A 61 -9.97 13.10 -24.77
CA LYS A 61 -11.09 12.32 -24.26
C LYS A 61 -11.48 11.20 -25.21
#